data_AF-B3PMI2-F1
#
_entry.id   AF-B3PMI2-F1
#
_cell.length_a   1.000
_cell.length_b   1.000
_cell.length_c   1.000
_cell.angle_alpha   90.00
_cell.angle_beta   90.00
_cell.angle_gamma   90.00
#
_symmetry.space_group_name_H-M   'P 1'
#
loop_
_entity.id
_entity.type
_entity.pdbx_description
1 polymer ?
#
loop_
_entity_poly.entity_id
_entity_poly.type
_entity_poly.pdbx_seq_one_letter_code
_entity_poly.pdbx_strand_id
1 'polypeptide(L)'
;MQSLENLIDLINKIKQIIETTIVKEKQDIRTQIIEFGKILENTNQEIENNYVAKNLEKLTNNIKALEELQEKANTLEVLDNKLASKNKHQIKDLLSKIQNLILSAKAKQIKLDKVAQDNEKLLLNEIEKDIKNQQDFLNKAILEVREANTIDSQIQKYSILNATINGIQKLIKILDKKYQKLKSIVNKENIKKEFDDLTKKLDDARKELTKKKESLSISIDKNTKETSQILEEANKIISEVDAAILAKDKNKAKNVEESLMKIKEKLEKKKASLVGDKNNQERIDGKISEINVRKNSLYKILKEKDNRNIIIQ
;
A
#
# COMPACT_ATOMS: atom_id res chain seq x y z
N MET A 1 -43.58 -26.94 88.75
CA MET A 1 -43.30 -25.50 88.59
C MET A 1 -41.92 -25.25 87.97
N GLN A 2 -40.84 -25.85 88.50
CA GLN A 2 -39.47 -25.72 87.95
C GLN A 2 -39.28 -26.03 86.44
N SER A 3 -40.05 -26.94 85.85
CA SER A 3 -39.94 -27.25 84.41
C SER A 3 -40.55 -26.18 83.49
N LEU A 4 -41.53 -25.43 83.97
CA LEU A 4 -42.23 -24.38 83.22
C LEU A 4 -41.43 -23.07 83.25
N GLU A 5 -40.82 -22.74 84.38
CA GLU A 5 -39.88 -21.61 84.52
C GLU A 5 -38.64 -21.80 83.64
N ASN A 6 -38.06 -23.01 83.61
CA ASN A 6 -36.95 -23.32 82.72
C ASN A 6 -37.30 -23.18 81.23
N LEU A 7 -38.54 -23.50 80.85
CA LEU A 7 -39.02 -23.38 79.47
C LEU A 7 -39.23 -21.91 79.07
N ILE A 8 -39.76 -21.10 79.98
CA ILE A 8 -39.91 -19.64 79.80
C ILE A 8 -38.54 -18.97 79.66
N ASP A 9 -37.56 -19.34 80.49
CA ASP A 9 -36.19 -18.83 80.39
C ASP A 9 -35.51 -19.22 79.07
N LEU A 10 -35.74 -20.44 78.59
CA LEU A 10 -35.23 -20.89 77.29
C LEU A 10 -35.87 -20.09 76.14
N ILE A 11 -37.18 -19.88 76.16
CA ILE A 11 -37.91 -19.08 75.17
C ILE A 11 -37.40 -17.63 75.17
N ASN A 12 -37.17 -17.05 76.34
CA ASN A 12 -36.64 -15.69 76.46
C ASN A 12 -35.21 -15.58 75.93
N LYS A 13 -34.35 -16.57 76.21
CA LYS A 13 -33.00 -16.64 75.63
C LYS A 13 -33.02 -16.77 74.11
N ILE A 14 -33.88 -17.65 73.57
CA ILE A 14 -34.04 -17.82 72.12
C ILE A 14 -34.54 -16.51 71.50
N LYS A 15 -35.54 -15.87 72.10
CA LYS A 15 -36.06 -14.58 71.65
C LYS A 15 -34.97 -13.51 71.62
N GLN A 16 -34.18 -13.40 72.69
CA GLN A 16 -33.08 -12.42 72.77
C GLN A 16 -31.99 -12.68 71.73
N ILE A 17 -31.66 -13.95 71.46
CA ILE A 17 -30.71 -14.35 70.40
C ILE A 17 -31.26 -13.94 69.02
N ILE A 18 -32.54 -14.20 68.76
CA ILE A 18 -33.21 -13.82 67.51
C ILE A 18 -33.22 -12.30 67.33
N GLU A 19 -33.61 -11.54 68.36
CA GLU A 19 -33.63 -10.07 68.31
C GLU A 19 -32.25 -9.47 68.08
N THR A 20 -31.22 -9.99 68.76
CA THR A 20 -29.83 -9.55 68.58
C THR A 20 -29.32 -9.83 67.17
N THR A 21 -29.66 -11.00 66.62
CA THR A 21 -29.30 -11.40 65.25
C THR A 21 -29.96 -10.47 64.22
N ILE A 22 -31.26 -10.19 64.38
CA ILE A 22 -32.00 -9.28 63.49
C ILE A 22 -31.42 -7.86 63.50
N VAL A 23 -31.04 -7.33 64.67
CA VAL A 23 -30.42 -6.00 64.78
C VAL A 23 -29.08 -5.96 64.05
N LYS A 24 -28.25 -7.00 64.21
CA LYS A 24 -26.96 -7.10 63.52
C LYS A 24 -27.14 -7.15 62.01
N GLU A 25 -28.03 -8.00 61.50
CA GLU A 25 -28.29 -8.10 60.06
C GLU A 25 -28.81 -6.79 59.47
N LYS A 26 -29.63 -6.02 60.20
CA LYS A 26 -30.07 -4.68 59.78
C LYS A 26 -28.92 -3.67 59.70
N GLN A 27 -27.95 -3.77 60.61
CA GLN A 27 -26.75 -2.92 60.60
C GLN A 27 -25.80 -3.31 59.45
N ASP A 28 -25.70 -4.61 59.15
CA ASP A 28 -24.92 -5.11 58.01
C ASP A 28 -25.51 -4.62 56.67
N ILE A 29 -26.84 -4.65 56.50
CA ILE A 29 -27.53 -4.07 55.33
C ILE A 29 -27.17 -2.59 55.17
N ARG A 30 -27.24 -1.80 56.25
CA ARG A 30 -26.91 -0.37 56.20
C ARG A 30 -25.46 -0.13 55.79
N THR A 31 -24.54 -0.97 56.28
CA THR A 31 -23.11 -0.89 55.94
C THR A 31 -22.89 -1.19 54.46
N GLN A 32 -23.53 -2.24 53.93
CA GLN A 32 -23.44 -2.60 52.51
C GLN A 32 -24.03 -1.51 51.59
N ILE A 33 -25.14 -0.84 51.98
CA ILE A 33 -25.69 0.28 51.21
C ILE A 33 -24.65 1.41 51.07
N ILE A 34 -23.94 1.75 52.15
CA ILE A 34 -22.90 2.79 52.14
C ILE A 34 -21.73 2.36 51.26
N GLU A 35 -21.29 1.11 51.37
CA GLU A 35 -20.20 0.56 50.56
C GLU A 35 -20.55 0.55 49.07
N PHE A 36 -21.75 0.07 48.71
CA PHE A 36 -22.23 0.09 47.33
C PHE A 36 -22.36 1.50 46.79
N GLY A 37 -22.76 2.47 47.63
CA GLY A 37 -22.75 3.89 47.27
C GLY A 37 -21.36 4.41 46.89
N LYS A 38 -20.32 4.06 47.65
CA LYS A 38 -18.92 4.44 47.35
C LYS A 38 -18.43 3.77 46.06
N ILE A 39 -18.72 2.48 45.88
CA ILE A 39 -18.38 1.76 44.65
C ILE A 39 -19.03 2.44 43.45
N LEU A 40 -20.32 2.79 43.57
CA LEU A 40 -21.06 3.47 42.50
C LEU A 40 -20.43 4.81 42.11
N GLU A 41 -20.04 5.62 43.10
CA GLU A 41 -19.39 6.91 42.87
C GLU A 41 -18.05 6.77 42.16
N ASN A 42 -17.21 5.83 42.61
CA ASN A 42 -15.93 5.53 41.96
C ASN A 42 -16.13 5.05 40.52
N THR A 43 -17.04 4.10 40.29
CA THR A 43 -17.33 3.59 38.94
C THR A 43 -17.88 4.69 38.02
N ASN A 44 -18.67 5.62 38.55
CA ASN A 44 -19.14 6.78 37.78
C ASN A 44 -17.97 7.65 37.31
N GLN A 45 -17.02 7.98 38.19
CA GLN A 45 -15.83 8.75 37.82
C GLN A 45 -15.00 8.00 36.76
N GLU A 46 -14.82 6.70 36.91
CA GLU A 46 -14.12 5.89 35.92
C GLU A 46 -14.83 5.85 34.56
N ILE A 47 -16.18 5.80 34.54
CA ILE A 47 -16.97 5.87 33.31
C ILE A 47 -16.72 7.20 32.58
N GLU A 48 -16.72 8.32 33.30
CA GLU A 48 -16.42 9.63 32.70
C GLU A 48 -14.99 9.65 32.13
N ASN A 49 -14.01 9.21 32.92
CA ASN A 49 -12.61 9.18 32.51
C ASN A 49 -12.40 8.28 31.28
N ASN A 50 -13.01 7.09 31.27
CA ASN A 50 -12.92 6.15 30.16
C ASN A 50 -13.64 6.65 28.91
N TYR A 51 -14.76 7.37 29.07
CA TYR A 51 -15.46 7.99 27.94
C TYR A 51 -14.61 9.09 27.29
N VAL A 52 -14.04 9.99 28.10
CA VAL A 52 -13.12 11.05 27.62
C VAL A 52 -11.87 10.45 26.97
N ALA A 53 -11.31 9.40 27.56
CA ALA A 53 -10.17 8.67 27.01
C ALA A 53 -10.53 7.78 25.80
N LYS A 54 -11.82 7.70 25.41
CA LYS A 54 -12.34 6.85 24.32
C LYS A 54 -11.99 5.36 24.50
N ASN A 55 -11.92 4.89 25.74
CA ASN A 55 -11.58 3.52 26.07
C ASN A 55 -12.84 2.65 26.15
N LEU A 56 -13.23 2.10 25.00
CA LEU A 56 -14.44 1.27 24.86
C LEU A 56 -14.39 -0.01 25.70
N GLU A 57 -13.23 -0.65 25.77
CA GLU A 57 -13.05 -1.90 26.52
C GLU A 57 -13.28 -1.68 28.02
N LYS A 58 -12.61 -0.67 28.60
CA LYS A 58 -12.82 -0.32 30.00
C LYS A 58 -14.25 0.15 30.28
N LEU A 59 -14.86 0.89 29.35
CA LEU A 59 -16.27 1.29 29.50
C LEU A 59 -17.22 0.08 29.52
N THR A 60 -16.94 -0.94 28.70
CA THR A 60 -17.67 -2.21 28.69
C THR A 60 -17.53 -2.95 30.01
N ASN A 61 -16.33 -2.98 30.59
CA ASN A 61 -16.08 -3.60 31.89
C ASN A 61 -16.78 -2.84 33.02
N ASN A 62 -16.80 -1.51 32.98
CA ASN A 62 -17.51 -0.70 33.97
C ASN A 62 -19.03 -0.95 33.93
N ILE A 63 -19.61 -1.12 32.73
CA ILE A 63 -21.03 -1.50 32.60
C ILE A 63 -21.30 -2.85 33.25
N LYS A 64 -20.46 -3.87 33.00
CA LYS A 64 -20.61 -5.19 33.65
C LYS A 64 -20.51 -5.09 35.17
N ALA A 65 -19.56 -4.32 35.70
CA ALA A 65 -19.41 -4.11 37.13
C ALA A 65 -20.66 -3.42 37.75
N LEU A 66 -21.31 -2.52 37.02
CA LEU A 66 -22.57 -1.90 37.45
C LEU A 66 -23.74 -2.89 37.42
N GLU A 67 -23.80 -3.78 36.43
CA GLU A 67 -24.81 -4.85 36.36
C GLU A 67 -24.66 -5.83 37.54
N GLU A 68 -23.42 -6.22 37.89
CA GLU A 68 -23.15 -7.03 39.08
C GLU A 68 -23.52 -6.29 40.39
N LEU A 69 -23.24 -4.99 40.47
CA LEU A 69 -23.63 -4.17 41.62
C LEU A 69 -25.16 -4.07 41.74
N GLN A 70 -25.87 -4.01 40.61
CA GLN A 70 -27.32 -4.02 40.57
C GLN A 70 -27.89 -5.33 41.13
N GLU A 71 -27.34 -6.48 40.76
CA GLU A 71 -27.76 -7.78 41.28
C GLU A 71 -27.56 -7.89 42.80
N LYS A 72 -26.41 -7.41 43.30
CA LYS A 72 -26.14 -7.35 44.74
C LYS A 72 -27.12 -6.42 45.46
N ALA A 73 -27.42 -5.25 44.89
CA ALA A 73 -28.39 -4.31 45.46
C ALA A 73 -29.83 -4.86 45.45
N ASN A 74 -30.21 -5.65 44.43
CA ASN A 74 -31.52 -6.33 44.41
C ASN A 74 -31.62 -7.36 45.55
N THR A 75 -30.53 -8.06 45.85
CA THR A 75 -30.49 -9.04 46.96
C THR A 75 -30.66 -8.34 48.31
N LEU A 76 -30.07 -7.15 48.49
CA LEU A 76 -30.33 -6.31 49.66
C LEU A 76 -31.80 -5.93 49.80
N GLU A 77 -32.49 -5.58 48.71
CA GLU A 77 -33.92 -5.26 48.75
C GLU A 77 -34.76 -6.46 49.25
N VAL A 78 -34.43 -7.67 48.78
CA VAL A 78 -35.10 -8.90 49.23
C VAL A 78 -34.86 -9.16 50.72
N LEU A 79 -33.63 -8.98 51.21
CA LEU A 79 -33.28 -9.15 52.62
C LEU A 79 -33.96 -8.09 53.51
N ASP A 80 -33.97 -6.83 53.09
CA ASP A 80 -34.61 -5.71 53.81
C ASP A 80 -36.12 -5.94 54.00
N ASN A 81 -36.80 -6.42 52.95
CA ASN A 81 -38.22 -6.77 52.99
C ASN A 81 -38.49 -7.93 53.96
N LYS A 82 -37.64 -8.98 53.99
CA LYS A 82 -37.78 -10.10 54.94
C LYS A 82 -37.60 -9.67 56.40
N LEU A 83 -36.72 -8.70 56.66
CA LEU A 83 -36.41 -8.22 58.01
C LEU A 83 -37.34 -7.09 58.50
N ALA A 84 -38.32 -6.68 57.69
CA ALA A 84 -39.19 -5.51 57.96
C ALA A 84 -38.37 -4.29 58.42
N SER A 85 -37.30 -4.03 57.68
CA SER A 85 -36.32 -3.00 57.99
C SER A 85 -36.76 -1.61 57.50
N LYS A 86 -36.12 -0.54 58.00
CA LYS A 86 -36.41 0.86 57.61
C LYS A 86 -35.54 1.36 56.44
N ASN A 87 -34.69 0.53 55.83
CA ASN A 87 -33.74 0.97 54.79
C ASN A 87 -34.33 0.96 53.37
N LYS A 88 -35.58 0.53 53.19
CA LYS A 88 -36.28 0.45 51.89
C LYS A 88 -36.11 1.66 50.98
N HIS A 89 -36.20 2.88 51.52
CA HIS A 89 -36.00 4.10 50.73
C HIS A 89 -34.55 4.27 50.23
N GLN A 90 -33.56 3.95 51.06
CA GLN A 90 -32.15 4.04 50.71
C GLN A 90 -31.77 3.00 49.65
N ILE A 91 -32.31 1.78 49.76
CA ILE A 91 -32.09 0.72 48.76
C ILE A 91 -32.72 1.11 47.41
N LYS A 92 -33.95 1.64 47.42
CA LYS A 92 -34.61 2.13 46.19
C LYS A 92 -33.86 3.28 45.52
N ASP A 93 -33.35 4.23 46.31
CA ASP A 93 -32.52 5.33 45.82
C ASP A 93 -31.21 4.81 45.20
N LEU A 94 -30.53 3.87 45.87
CA LEU A 94 -29.33 3.21 45.36
C LEU A 94 -29.61 2.48 44.04
N LEU A 95 -30.66 1.66 43.97
CA LEU A 95 -31.05 0.93 42.76
C LEU A 95 -31.37 1.88 41.60
N SER A 96 -32.07 2.97 41.88
CA SER A 96 -32.40 3.99 40.88
C SER A 96 -31.14 4.68 40.35
N LYS A 97 -30.18 5.00 41.24
CA LYS A 97 -28.88 5.58 40.86
C LYS A 97 -28.04 4.61 40.04
N ILE A 98 -28.00 3.32 40.40
CA ILE A 98 -27.32 2.27 39.63
C ILE A 98 -27.93 2.17 38.22
N GLN A 99 -29.26 2.07 38.12
CA GLN A 99 -29.96 1.98 36.83
C GLN A 99 -29.69 3.19 35.93
N ASN A 100 -29.78 4.40 36.47
CA ASN A 100 -29.49 5.62 35.72
C ASN A 100 -28.05 5.65 35.21
N LEU A 101 -27.09 5.21 36.04
CA LEU A 101 -25.70 5.16 35.64
C LEU A 101 -25.44 4.10 34.56
N ILE A 102 -26.06 2.91 34.64
CA ILE A 102 -26.01 1.88 33.60
C ILE A 102 -26.53 2.45 32.26
N LEU A 103 -27.68 3.13 32.28
CA LEU A 103 -28.25 3.74 31.07
C LEU A 103 -27.32 4.80 30.47
N SER A 104 -26.75 5.67 31.30
CA SER A 104 -25.78 6.69 30.88
C SER A 104 -24.52 6.05 30.28
N ALA A 105 -23.96 5.04 30.95
CA ALA A 105 -22.77 4.32 30.48
C ALA A 105 -23.02 3.60 29.16
N LYS A 106 -24.15 2.90 29.00
CA LYS A 106 -24.56 2.26 27.75
C LYS A 106 -24.73 3.28 26.62
N ALA A 107 -25.34 4.44 26.89
CA ALA A 107 -25.45 5.50 25.89
C ALA A 107 -24.08 6.03 25.44
N LYS A 108 -23.12 6.17 26.35
CA LYS A 108 -21.74 6.55 26.03
C LYS A 108 -21.01 5.47 25.22
N GLN A 109 -21.20 4.20 25.57
CA GLN A 109 -20.63 3.06 24.85
C GLN A 109 -21.12 3.04 23.40
N ILE A 110 -22.44 3.14 23.19
CA ILE A 110 -23.04 3.20 21.84
C ILE A 110 -22.46 4.35 21.01
N LYS A 111 -22.26 5.53 21.62
CA LYS A 111 -21.63 6.68 20.93
C LYS A 111 -20.20 6.37 20.51
N LEU A 112 -19.39 5.79 21.39
CA LEU A 112 -18.00 5.44 21.08
C LEU A 112 -17.90 4.30 20.07
N ASP A 113 -18.78 3.29 20.16
CA ASP A 113 -18.89 2.20 19.20
C ASP A 113 -19.17 2.72 17.80
N LYS A 114 -20.14 3.64 17.68
CA LYS A 114 -20.46 4.27 16.41
C LYS A 114 -19.26 5.02 15.83
N VAL A 115 -18.55 5.80 16.65
CA VAL A 115 -17.33 6.50 16.21
C VAL A 115 -16.24 5.51 15.78
N ALA A 116 -16.08 4.38 16.48
CA ALA A 116 -15.12 3.36 16.12
C ALA A 116 -15.48 2.69 14.78
N GLN A 117 -16.76 2.37 14.57
CA GLN A 117 -17.28 1.82 13.32
C GLN A 117 -17.12 2.81 12.15
N ASP A 118 -17.43 4.09 12.35
CA ASP A 118 -17.28 5.13 11.33
C ASP A 118 -15.80 5.31 10.94
N ASN A 119 -14.90 5.32 11.92
CA ASN A 119 -13.46 5.39 11.67
C ASN A 119 -12.94 4.15 10.92
N GLU A 120 -13.42 2.96 11.27
CA GLU A 120 -13.07 1.73 10.58
C GLU A 120 -13.57 1.73 9.12
N LYS A 121 -14.79 2.22 8.89
CA LYS A 121 -15.35 2.37 7.54
C LYS A 121 -14.55 3.36 6.70
N LEU A 122 -14.13 4.49 7.26
CA LEU A 122 -13.26 5.45 6.59
C LEU A 122 -11.92 4.83 6.21
N LEU A 123 -11.28 4.13 7.15
CA LEU A 123 -10.01 3.44 6.91
C LEU A 123 -10.14 2.37 5.82
N LEU A 124 -11.24 1.60 5.83
CA LEU A 124 -11.52 0.61 4.78
C LEU A 124 -11.60 1.28 3.41
N ASN A 125 -12.43 2.30 3.26
CA ASN A 125 -12.60 3.03 2.00
C ASN A 125 -11.28 3.63 1.49
N GLU A 126 -10.43 4.13 2.39
CA GLU A 126 -9.11 4.64 2.03
C GLU A 126 -8.22 3.52 1.46
N ILE A 127 -8.19 2.35 2.11
CA ILE A 127 -7.39 1.21 1.66
C ILE A 127 -7.89 0.71 0.29
N GLU A 128 -9.20 0.51 0.12
CA GLU A 128 -9.80 0.06 -1.14
C GLU A 128 -9.49 1.03 -2.28
N LYS A 129 -9.63 2.34 -2.02
CA LYS A 129 -9.31 3.38 -3.00
C LYS A 129 -7.83 3.36 -3.37
N ASP A 130 -6.95 3.24 -2.37
CA ASP A 130 -5.51 3.20 -2.61
C ASP A 130 -5.10 1.97 -3.43
N ILE A 131 -5.63 0.78 -3.10
CA ILE A 131 -5.40 -0.46 -3.85
C ILE A 131 -5.87 -0.31 -5.29
N LYS A 132 -7.11 0.15 -5.51
CA LYS A 132 -7.67 0.36 -6.84
C LYS A 132 -6.82 1.32 -7.68
N ASN A 133 -6.39 2.44 -7.10
CA ASN A 133 -5.50 3.38 -7.77
C ASN A 133 -4.18 2.71 -8.19
N GLN A 134 -3.60 1.86 -7.33
CA GLN A 134 -2.36 1.15 -7.68
C GLN A 134 -2.58 0.12 -8.79
N GLN A 135 -3.71 -0.58 -8.78
CA GLN A 135 -4.08 -1.49 -9.87
C GLN A 135 -4.23 -0.74 -11.20
N ASP A 136 -4.89 0.41 -11.21
CA ASP A 136 -5.08 1.24 -12.40
C ASP A 136 -3.73 1.77 -12.93
N PHE A 137 -2.85 2.24 -12.05
CA PHE A 137 -1.51 2.67 -12.44
C PHE A 137 -0.66 1.54 -13.04
N LEU A 138 -0.72 0.35 -12.44
CA LEU A 138 -0.02 -0.83 -12.95
C LEU A 138 -0.57 -1.22 -14.33
N ASN A 139 -1.90 -1.33 -14.47
CA ASN A 139 -2.55 -1.71 -15.71
C ASN A 139 -2.22 -0.75 -16.84
N LYS A 140 -2.22 0.56 -16.56
CA LYS A 140 -1.82 1.58 -17.54
C LYS A 140 -0.37 1.40 -17.99
N ALA A 141 0.56 1.21 -17.05
CA ALA A 141 1.97 1.00 -17.39
C ALA A 141 2.20 -0.28 -18.20
N ILE A 142 1.47 -1.37 -17.88
CA ILE A 142 1.50 -2.62 -18.65
C ILE A 142 0.99 -2.39 -20.08
N LEU A 143 -0.11 -1.64 -20.24
CA LEU A 143 -0.67 -1.33 -21.56
C LEU A 143 0.34 -0.55 -22.41
N GLU A 144 0.96 0.49 -21.85
CA GLU A 144 1.99 1.27 -22.55
C GLU A 144 3.19 0.41 -22.99
N VAL A 145 3.55 -0.62 -22.20
CA VAL A 145 4.58 -1.60 -22.57
C VAL A 145 4.14 -2.52 -23.70
N ARG A 146 2.86 -2.86 -23.80
CA ARG A 146 2.32 -3.66 -24.92
C ARG A 146 2.28 -2.87 -26.22
N GLU A 147 2.02 -1.57 -26.15
CA GLU A 147 1.95 -0.68 -27.31
C GLU A 147 3.33 -0.24 -27.82
N ALA A 148 4.41 -0.51 -27.07
CA ALA A 148 5.77 -0.15 -27.44
C ALA A 148 6.32 -1.03 -28.58
N ASN A 149 6.42 -0.44 -29.78
CA ASN A 149 6.77 -1.15 -31.02
C ASN A 149 8.13 -0.74 -31.63
N THR A 150 8.84 0.23 -31.05
CA THR A 150 10.19 0.63 -31.47
C THR A 150 11.19 0.42 -30.33
N ILE A 151 12.49 0.28 -30.64
CA ILE A 151 13.54 0.07 -29.63
C ILE A 151 13.52 1.19 -28.58
N ASP A 152 13.53 2.45 -29.01
CA ASP A 152 13.52 3.61 -28.11
C ASP A 152 12.25 3.65 -27.24
N SER A 153 11.08 3.38 -27.83
CA SER A 153 9.82 3.32 -27.08
C SER A 153 9.85 2.20 -26.05
N GLN A 154 10.34 1.01 -26.43
CA GLN A 154 10.48 -0.12 -25.52
C GLN A 154 11.42 0.20 -24.36
N ILE A 155 12.59 0.80 -24.62
CA ILE A 155 13.52 1.24 -23.56
C ILE A 155 12.80 2.16 -22.57
N GLN A 156 12.11 3.18 -23.06
CA GLN A 156 11.41 4.16 -22.23
C GLN A 156 10.28 3.50 -21.42
N LYS A 157 9.38 2.76 -22.08
CA LYS A 157 8.21 2.16 -21.43
C LYS A 157 8.59 1.05 -20.45
N TYR A 158 9.61 0.26 -20.75
CA TYR A 158 10.13 -0.77 -19.83
C TYR A 158 10.73 -0.14 -18.57
N SER A 159 11.38 1.03 -18.70
CA SER A 159 11.87 1.81 -17.56
C SER A 159 10.73 2.33 -16.69
N ILE A 160 9.69 2.89 -17.31
CA ILE A 160 8.48 3.37 -16.61
C ILE A 160 7.80 2.24 -15.85
N LEU A 161 7.55 1.09 -16.49
CA LEU A 161 6.93 -0.06 -15.82
C LEU A 161 7.77 -0.54 -14.64
N ASN A 162 9.10 -0.60 -14.78
CA ASN A 162 9.99 -0.96 -13.67
C ASN A 162 9.87 0.01 -12.48
N ALA A 163 9.83 1.32 -12.77
CA ALA A 163 9.65 2.34 -11.74
C ALA A 163 8.27 2.22 -11.06
N THR A 164 7.21 2.00 -11.83
CA THR A 164 5.86 1.77 -11.33
C THR A 164 5.80 0.55 -10.41
N ILE A 165 6.34 -0.60 -10.83
CA ILE A 165 6.39 -1.82 -10.00
C ILE A 165 7.09 -1.54 -8.66
N ASN A 166 8.27 -0.91 -8.70
CA ASN A 166 9.02 -0.59 -7.48
C ASN A 166 8.29 0.42 -6.58
N GLY A 167 7.59 1.39 -7.17
CA GLY A 167 6.76 2.37 -6.45
C GLY A 167 5.61 1.69 -5.72
N ILE A 168 4.85 0.85 -6.41
CA ILE A 168 3.72 0.13 -5.83
C ILE A 168 4.20 -0.81 -4.71
N GLN A 169 5.33 -1.51 -4.88
CA GLN A 169 5.89 -2.37 -3.83
C GLN A 169 6.20 -1.60 -2.53
N LYS A 170 6.65 -0.35 -2.62
CA LYS A 170 6.85 0.51 -1.44
C LYS A 170 5.51 0.89 -0.80
N LEU A 171 4.51 1.22 -1.62
CA LEU A 171 3.16 1.58 -1.15
C LEU A 171 2.44 0.40 -0.49
N ILE A 172 2.61 -0.83 -0.97
CA ILE A 172 2.06 -2.03 -0.33
C ILE A 172 2.49 -2.12 1.13
N LYS A 173 3.75 -1.78 1.46
CA LYS A 173 4.21 -1.76 2.87
C LYS A 173 3.50 -0.73 3.73
N ILE A 174 3.06 0.38 3.14
CA ILE A 174 2.30 1.43 3.83
C ILE A 174 0.85 0.96 4.01
N LEU A 175 0.27 0.37 2.97
CA LEU A 175 -1.08 -0.16 3.01
C LEU A 175 -1.20 -1.32 4.00
N ASP A 176 -0.20 -2.19 4.12
CA ASP A 176 -0.18 -3.27 5.12
C ASP A 176 -0.28 -2.69 6.54
N LYS A 177 0.44 -1.61 6.86
CA LYS A 177 0.30 -0.92 8.16
C LYS A 177 -1.10 -0.37 8.40
N LYS A 178 -1.79 0.12 7.36
CA LYS A 178 -3.20 0.57 7.47
C LYS A 178 -4.11 -0.64 7.69
N TYR A 179 -3.91 -1.71 6.93
CA TYR A 179 -4.64 -2.96 7.02
C TYR A 179 -4.59 -3.59 8.41
N GLN A 180 -3.42 -3.61 9.06
CA GLN A 180 -3.28 -4.14 10.42
C GLN A 180 -4.13 -3.39 11.47
N LYS A 181 -4.52 -2.14 11.20
CA LYS A 181 -5.37 -1.33 12.10
C LYS A 181 -6.87 -1.64 11.97
N LEU A 182 -7.29 -2.36 10.93
CA LEU A 182 -8.67 -2.84 10.84
C LEU A 182 -8.95 -3.79 12.00
N LYS A 183 -10.19 -3.82 12.50
CA LYS A 183 -10.61 -4.68 13.60
C LYS A 183 -11.50 -5.81 13.10
N SER A 184 -12.41 -5.51 12.19
CA SER A 184 -13.31 -6.45 11.53
C SER A 184 -12.54 -7.50 10.73
N ILE A 185 -12.80 -8.77 11.04
CA ILE A 185 -12.22 -9.93 10.34
C ILE A 185 -12.70 -9.97 8.89
N VAL A 186 -13.99 -9.71 8.64
CA VAL A 186 -14.57 -9.72 7.29
C VAL A 186 -13.92 -8.66 6.41
N ASN A 187 -13.73 -7.45 6.94
CA ASN A 187 -13.05 -6.37 6.20
C ASN A 187 -11.60 -6.74 5.89
N LYS A 188 -10.91 -7.41 6.84
CA LYS A 188 -9.56 -7.91 6.61
C LYS A 188 -9.50 -8.95 5.50
N GLU A 189 -10.42 -9.91 5.48
CA GLU A 189 -10.43 -10.96 4.45
C GLU A 189 -10.62 -10.38 3.04
N ASN A 190 -11.54 -9.42 2.90
CA ASN A 190 -11.78 -8.74 1.63
C ASN A 190 -10.52 -8.00 1.14
N ILE A 191 -9.95 -7.15 1.98
CA ILE A 191 -8.74 -6.39 1.65
C ILE A 191 -7.55 -7.32 1.36
N LYS A 192 -7.39 -8.40 2.12
CA LYS A 192 -6.33 -9.37 1.91
C LYS A 192 -6.39 -9.98 0.50
N LYS A 193 -7.58 -10.33 0.03
CA LYS A 193 -7.75 -10.86 -1.33
C LYS A 193 -7.30 -9.84 -2.40
N GLU A 194 -7.61 -8.56 -2.20
CA GLU A 194 -7.19 -7.51 -3.13
C GLU A 194 -5.67 -7.27 -3.10
N PHE A 195 -5.05 -7.36 -1.91
CA PHE A 195 -3.60 -7.34 -1.78
C PHE A 195 -2.92 -8.50 -2.50
N ASP A 196 -3.45 -9.70 -2.33
CA ASP A 196 -2.91 -10.91 -2.94
C ASP A 196 -3.01 -10.80 -4.48
N ASP A 197 -4.12 -10.30 -5.01
CA ASP A 197 -4.28 -10.04 -6.45
C ASP A 197 -3.31 -8.97 -6.97
N LEU A 198 -3.18 -7.83 -6.27
CA LEU A 198 -2.23 -6.78 -6.67
C LEU A 198 -0.78 -7.29 -6.63
N THR A 199 -0.42 -8.04 -5.58
CA THR A 199 0.92 -8.63 -5.43
C THR A 199 1.21 -9.62 -6.54
N LYS A 200 0.26 -10.50 -6.86
CA LYS A 200 0.37 -11.43 -7.98
C LYS A 200 0.56 -10.71 -9.31
N LYS A 201 -0.25 -9.68 -9.60
CA LYS A 201 -0.12 -8.87 -10.82
C LYS A 201 1.25 -8.18 -10.93
N LEU A 202 1.80 -7.69 -9.81
CA LEU A 202 3.15 -7.11 -9.79
C LEU A 202 4.23 -8.14 -10.13
N ASP A 203 4.14 -9.34 -9.57
CA ASP A 203 5.09 -10.41 -9.85
C ASP A 203 5.02 -10.87 -11.31
N ASP A 204 3.82 -11.01 -11.86
CA ASP A 204 3.60 -11.34 -13.26
C ASP A 204 4.16 -10.26 -14.18
N ALA A 205 3.86 -8.99 -13.91
CA ALA A 205 4.39 -7.85 -14.66
C ALA A 205 5.93 -7.79 -14.59
N ARG A 206 6.53 -8.10 -13.44
CA ARG A 206 7.98 -8.12 -13.26
C ARG A 206 8.63 -9.24 -14.08
N LYS A 207 8.06 -10.44 -14.06
CA LYS A 207 8.56 -11.58 -14.86
C LYS A 207 8.44 -11.31 -16.35
N GLU A 208 7.30 -10.78 -16.80
CA GLU A 208 7.10 -10.42 -18.20
C GLU A 208 8.09 -9.34 -18.65
N LEU A 209 8.29 -8.31 -17.81
CA LEU A 209 9.25 -7.25 -18.08
C LEU A 209 10.69 -7.77 -18.21
N THR A 210 11.11 -8.73 -17.38
CA THR A 210 12.43 -9.36 -17.50
C THR A 210 12.60 -10.03 -18.85
N LYS A 211 11.65 -10.88 -19.27
CA LYS A 211 11.70 -11.56 -20.58
C LYS A 211 11.73 -10.57 -21.74
N LYS A 212 10.92 -9.50 -21.65
CA LYS A 212 10.87 -8.44 -22.65
C LYS A 212 12.20 -7.67 -22.75
N LYS A 213 12.86 -7.40 -21.61
CA LYS A 213 14.19 -6.76 -21.57
C LYS A 213 15.26 -7.64 -22.20
N GLU A 214 15.24 -8.95 -21.93
CA GLU A 214 16.16 -9.91 -22.56
C GLU A 214 16.00 -9.91 -24.08
N SER A 215 14.76 -10.01 -24.57
CA SER A 215 14.47 -9.95 -26.01
C SER A 215 14.92 -8.63 -26.65
N LEU A 216 14.68 -7.49 -25.97
CA LEU A 216 15.11 -6.18 -26.45
C LEU A 216 16.64 -6.08 -26.52
N SER A 217 17.36 -6.60 -25.52
CA SER A 217 18.83 -6.64 -25.54
C SER A 217 19.34 -7.39 -26.76
N ILE A 218 18.78 -8.57 -27.05
CA ILE A 218 19.17 -9.37 -28.23
C ILE A 218 18.92 -8.59 -29.53
N SER A 219 17.80 -7.87 -29.63
CA SER A 219 17.50 -7.03 -30.80
C SER A 219 18.49 -5.88 -30.97
N ILE A 220 18.82 -5.18 -29.87
CA ILE A 220 19.81 -4.09 -29.86
C ILE A 220 21.19 -4.61 -30.24
N ASP A 221 21.61 -5.75 -29.69
CA ASP A 221 22.92 -6.36 -29.98
C ASP A 221 23.02 -6.76 -31.45
N LYS A 222 21.96 -7.36 -32.00
CA LYS A 222 21.89 -7.69 -33.44
C LYS A 222 22.02 -6.45 -34.30
N ASN A 223 21.23 -5.40 -34.04
CA ASN A 223 21.29 -4.14 -34.79
C ASN A 223 22.67 -3.49 -34.71
N THR A 224 23.26 -3.49 -33.52
CA THR A 224 24.58 -2.91 -33.25
C THR A 224 25.67 -3.67 -33.98
N LYS A 225 25.63 -5.01 -33.98
CA LYS A 225 26.59 -5.87 -34.68
C LYS A 225 26.51 -5.68 -36.19
N GLU A 226 25.32 -5.79 -36.77
CA GLU A 226 25.12 -5.62 -38.22
C GLU A 226 25.51 -4.20 -38.69
N THR A 227 25.17 -3.17 -37.90
CA THR A 227 25.57 -1.79 -38.20
C THR A 227 27.09 -1.63 -38.14
N SER A 228 27.75 -2.20 -37.12
CA SER A 228 29.20 -2.08 -36.96
C SER A 228 29.97 -2.75 -38.11
N GLN A 229 29.49 -3.88 -38.64
CA GLN A 229 30.10 -4.53 -39.81
C GLN A 229 30.06 -3.64 -41.06
N ILE A 230 28.92 -2.98 -41.32
CA ILE A 230 28.78 -2.07 -42.47
C ILE A 230 29.65 -0.82 -42.27
N LEU A 231 29.74 -0.30 -41.04
CA LEU A 231 30.61 0.84 -40.72
C LEU A 231 32.11 0.49 -40.91
N GLU A 232 32.52 -0.72 -40.58
CA GLU A 232 33.88 -1.20 -40.81
C GLU A 232 34.20 -1.34 -42.30
N GLU A 233 33.28 -1.89 -43.09
CA GLU A 233 33.38 -1.92 -44.55
C GLU A 233 33.51 -0.50 -45.12
N ALA A 234 32.71 0.45 -44.62
CA ALA A 234 32.79 1.85 -45.00
C ALA A 234 34.14 2.49 -44.66
N ASN A 235 34.71 2.20 -43.49
CA ASN A 235 36.04 2.71 -43.10
C ASN A 235 37.14 2.20 -44.04
N LYS A 236 37.08 0.93 -44.43
CA LYS A 236 38.03 0.35 -45.38
C LYS A 236 37.95 1.06 -46.72
N ILE A 237 36.74 1.24 -47.25
CA ILE A 237 36.52 1.94 -48.53
C ILE A 237 36.97 3.40 -48.44
N ILE A 238 36.66 4.12 -47.35
CA ILE A 238 37.15 5.49 -47.13
C ILE A 238 38.68 5.53 -47.14
N SER A 239 39.35 4.55 -46.53
CA SER A 239 40.82 4.47 -46.54
C SER A 239 41.38 4.26 -47.96
N GLU A 240 40.72 3.43 -48.77
CA GLU A 240 41.07 3.25 -50.19
C GLU A 240 40.85 4.54 -51.01
N VAL A 241 39.77 5.27 -50.70
CA VAL A 241 39.49 6.59 -51.29
C VAL A 241 40.56 7.60 -50.93
N ASP A 242 40.94 7.70 -49.65
CA ASP A 242 41.99 8.61 -49.18
C ASP A 242 43.33 8.27 -49.86
N ALA A 243 43.66 6.99 -50.03
CA ALA A 243 44.85 6.55 -50.76
C ALA A 243 44.82 6.95 -52.25
N ALA A 244 43.67 6.80 -52.93
CA ALA A 244 43.51 7.24 -54.32
C ALA A 244 43.63 8.78 -54.46
N ILE A 245 43.10 9.52 -53.48
CA ILE A 245 43.19 10.98 -53.41
C ILE A 245 44.65 11.43 -53.27
N LEU A 246 45.38 10.83 -52.32
CA LEU A 246 46.80 11.15 -52.08
C LEU A 246 47.68 10.82 -53.28
N ALA A 247 47.42 9.69 -53.95
CA ALA A 247 48.15 9.29 -55.15
C ALA A 247 47.79 10.11 -56.40
N LYS A 248 46.69 10.89 -56.38
CA LYS A 248 46.11 11.57 -57.55
C LYS A 248 45.90 10.63 -58.74
N ASP A 249 45.61 9.35 -58.47
CA ASP A 249 45.46 8.32 -59.49
C ASP A 249 43.99 8.25 -59.94
N LYS A 250 43.73 8.69 -61.17
CA LYS A 250 42.37 8.73 -61.73
C LYS A 250 41.73 7.36 -61.90
N ASN A 251 42.50 6.34 -62.26
CA ASN A 251 41.94 5.01 -62.49
C ASN A 251 41.55 4.39 -61.15
N LYS A 252 42.38 4.57 -60.12
CA LYS A 252 42.01 4.21 -58.75
C LYS A 252 40.84 5.04 -58.25
N ALA A 253 40.83 6.35 -58.48
CA ALA A 253 39.77 7.26 -58.06
C ALA A 253 38.39 6.86 -58.62
N LYS A 254 38.31 6.44 -59.89
CA LYS A 254 37.06 5.95 -60.50
C LYS A 254 36.59 4.64 -59.86
N ASN A 255 37.50 3.69 -59.65
CA ASN A 255 37.17 2.39 -59.05
C ASN A 255 36.67 2.54 -57.59
N VAL A 256 37.32 3.39 -56.80
CA VAL A 256 36.92 3.61 -55.40
C VAL A 256 35.65 4.47 -55.28
N GLU A 257 35.34 5.34 -56.25
CA GLU A 257 34.08 6.09 -56.30
C GLU A 257 32.86 5.16 -56.38
N GLU A 258 32.92 4.12 -57.22
CA GLU A 258 31.84 3.13 -57.32
C GLU A 258 31.65 2.35 -56.01
N SER A 259 32.75 1.91 -55.38
CA SER A 259 32.72 1.25 -54.06
C SER A 259 32.15 2.18 -52.99
N LEU A 260 32.52 3.45 -53.01
CA LEU A 260 32.05 4.48 -52.08
C LEU A 260 30.53 4.72 -52.21
N MET A 261 30.00 4.72 -53.44
CA MET A 261 28.56 4.84 -53.68
C MET A 261 27.80 3.59 -53.21
N LYS A 262 28.32 2.39 -53.50
CA LYS A 262 27.70 1.12 -53.04
C LYS A 262 27.61 1.04 -51.53
N ILE A 263 28.66 1.44 -50.80
CA ILE A 263 28.63 1.40 -49.34
C ILE A 263 27.72 2.47 -48.74
N LYS A 264 27.60 3.66 -49.37
CA LYS A 264 26.61 4.66 -48.98
C LYS A 264 25.19 4.11 -49.11
N GLU A 265 24.85 3.45 -50.21
CA GLU A 265 23.53 2.83 -50.39
C GLU A 265 23.26 1.72 -49.36
N LYS A 266 24.26 0.90 -49.02
CA LYS A 266 24.14 -0.10 -47.95
C LYS A 266 23.84 0.55 -46.60
N LEU A 267 24.52 1.66 -46.27
CA LEU A 267 24.29 2.43 -45.05
C LEU A 267 22.87 3.02 -45.01
N GLU A 268 22.40 3.63 -46.09
CA GLU A 268 21.04 4.19 -46.20
C GLU A 268 19.96 3.10 -46.02
N LYS A 269 20.15 1.93 -46.68
CA LYS A 269 19.26 0.77 -46.50
C LYS A 269 19.27 0.26 -45.05
N LYS A 270 20.44 0.18 -44.42
CA LYS A 270 20.54 -0.22 -43.00
C LYS A 270 19.84 0.79 -42.11
N LYS A 271 20.04 2.10 -42.32
CA LYS A 271 19.38 3.17 -41.57
C LYS A 271 17.86 3.05 -41.63
N ALA A 272 17.31 2.82 -42.82
CA ALA A 272 15.86 2.63 -43.00
C ALA A 272 15.31 1.41 -42.24
N SER A 273 16.12 0.38 -42.01
CA SER A 273 15.70 -0.81 -41.23
C SER A 273 15.75 -0.64 -39.70
N LEU A 274 16.43 0.38 -39.20
CA LEU A 274 16.66 0.62 -37.77
C LEU A 274 15.51 1.42 -37.12
N VAL A 275 14.28 0.92 -37.21
CA VAL A 275 13.08 1.64 -36.75
C VAL A 275 13.14 1.93 -35.25
N GLY A 276 13.35 3.22 -34.91
CA GLY A 276 13.50 3.71 -33.54
C GLY A 276 14.67 3.13 -32.79
N ASP A 277 15.77 2.83 -33.49
CA ASP A 277 17.10 2.60 -32.91
C ASP A 277 17.98 3.80 -33.26
N LYS A 278 17.72 4.93 -32.59
CA LYS A 278 18.35 6.22 -32.91
C LYS A 278 19.86 6.17 -32.79
N ASN A 279 20.38 5.45 -31.80
CA ASN A 279 21.82 5.32 -31.58
C ASN A 279 22.52 4.74 -32.83
N ASN A 280 22.00 3.66 -33.42
CA ASN A 280 22.60 3.13 -34.65
C ASN A 280 22.31 4.00 -35.88
N GLN A 281 21.17 4.67 -35.95
CA GLN A 281 20.87 5.64 -37.03
C GLN A 281 21.86 6.81 -37.03
N GLU A 282 22.16 7.39 -35.86
CA GLU A 282 23.11 8.50 -35.70
C GLU A 282 24.53 8.10 -36.11
N ARG A 283 24.96 6.89 -35.74
CA ARG A 283 26.26 6.33 -36.17
C ARG A 283 26.34 6.22 -37.70
N ILE A 284 25.26 5.80 -38.35
CA ILE A 284 25.19 5.73 -39.81
C ILE A 284 25.21 7.13 -40.44
N ASP A 285 24.46 8.09 -39.89
CA ASP A 285 24.40 9.46 -40.39
C ASP A 285 25.78 10.14 -40.36
N GLY A 286 26.53 9.95 -39.28
CA GLY A 286 27.91 10.41 -39.20
C GLY A 286 28.78 9.82 -40.32
N LYS A 287 28.63 8.52 -40.60
CA LYS A 287 29.41 7.85 -41.66
C LYS A 287 29.02 8.30 -43.06
N ILE A 288 27.72 8.50 -43.33
CA ILE A 288 27.24 9.01 -44.63
C ILE A 288 27.76 10.43 -44.88
N SER A 289 27.76 11.27 -43.86
CA SER A 289 28.35 12.61 -43.94
C SER A 289 29.84 12.54 -44.33
N GLU A 290 30.59 11.65 -43.67
CA GLU A 290 32.00 11.41 -43.99
C GLU A 290 32.21 10.98 -45.44
N ILE A 291 31.42 10.01 -45.91
CA ILE A 291 31.44 9.52 -47.29
C ILE A 291 31.16 10.67 -48.28
N ASN A 292 30.19 11.53 -48.00
CA ASN A 292 29.87 12.67 -48.88
C ASN A 292 31.05 13.64 -49.00
N VAL A 293 31.77 13.90 -47.91
CA VAL A 293 33.00 14.72 -47.94
C VAL A 293 34.05 14.09 -48.85
N ARG A 294 34.31 12.78 -48.72
CA ARG A 294 35.31 12.08 -49.53
C ARG A 294 34.91 11.99 -51.00
N LYS A 295 33.63 11.78 -51.29
CA LYS A 295 33.08 11.81 -52.65
C LYS A 295 33.36 13.16 -53.32
N ASN A 296 33.12 14.27 -52.62
CA ASN A 296 33.39 15.61 -53.15
C ASN A 296 34.90 15.83 -53.41
N SER A 297 35.77 15.27 -52.56
CA SER A 297 37.23 15.32 -52.77
C SER A 297 37.67 14.50 -53.98
N LEU A 298 37.15 13.27 -54.17
CA LEU A 298 37.40 12.46 -55.36
C LEU A 298 36.96 13.17 -56.64
N TYR A 299 35.79 13.81 -56.62
CA TYR A 299 35.25 14.51 -57.77
C TYR A 299 36.17 15.62 -58.28
N LYS A 300 36.85 16.34 -57.37
CA LYS A 300 37.84 17.36 -57.75
C LYS A 300 39.00 16.77 -58.55
N ILE A 301 39.53 15.62 -58.12
CA ILE A 301 40.65 14.94 -58.80
C ILE A 301 40.22 14.40 -60.17
N LEU A 302 39.02 13.83 -60.27
CA LEU A 302 38.48 13.33 -61.52
C LEU A 302 38.30 14.48 -62.54
N LYS A 303 37.89 15.67 -62.10
CA LYS A 303 37.76 16.87 -62.95
C LYS A 303 39.07 17.60 -63.27
N GLU A 304 40.07 17.60 -62.39
CA GLU A 304 41.30 18.40 -62.55
C GLU A 304 42.14 18.10 -63.80
N LYS A 305 41.97 16.94 -64.46
CA LYS A 305 42.66 16.63 -65.73
C LYS A 305 41.79 16.75 -66.99
N ASP A 306 40.48 17.00 -66.85
CA ASP A 306 39.66 17.39 -68.02
C ASP A 306 40.00 18.82 -68.43
N ASN A 307 40.29 19.71 -67.47
CA ASN A 307 40.79 21.06 -67.76
C ASN A 307 42.24 21.11 -68.25
N ARG A 308 43.08 20.09 -68.01
CA ARG A 308 44.46 20.05 -68.55
C ARG A 308 44.53 19.54 -69.99
N ASN A 309 43.54 18.78 -70.44
CA ASN A 309 43.47 18.31 -71.83
C ASN A 309 42.80 19.31 -72.80
N ILE A 310 42.20 20.39 -72.29
CA ILE A 310 41.59 21.45 -73.12
C ILE A 310 42.60 22.58 -73.44
N ILE A 311 43.74 22.64 -72.77
CA ILE A 311 44.76 23.70 -72.95
C ILE A 311 45.87 23.28 -73.95
N ILE A 312 45.80 22.09 -74.55
CA ILE A 312 46.75 21.62 -75.57
C ILE A 312 46.00 21.12 -76.82
N GLN A 313 45.14 21.97 -77.39
CA GLN A 313 44.72 21.95 -78.79
C GLN A 313 44.84 23.37 -79.34
#